data_AF-A0A2G8LNZ6-F1
#
_entry.id   AF-A0A2G8LNZ6-F1
#
_cell.length_a   1.000
_cell.length_b   1.000
_cell.length_c   1.000
_cell.angle_alpha   90.00
_cell.angle_beta   90.00
_cell.angle_gamma   90.00
#
_symmetry.space_group_name_H-M   'P 1'
#
loop_
_entity.id
_entity.type
_entity.pdbx_description
1 polymer ?
#
loop_
_entity_poly.entity_id
_entity_poly.type
_entity_poly.pdbx_seq_one_letter_code
_entity_poly.pdbx_strand_id
1 'polypeptide(L)'
;MLAFVGIPMMLMEMSFGQYCSQGVLTMWNAIPCMRGVGYGILIVVTISRMSSMLITAYSFYYLFASFQKTLPWTGCHNDWNTIYCSELLNECIDQSGIIVGNGSCVLTSSMTSSELVDYGIHQLPSGVYDLSNYTDPLMGQRLRASEEYW
;
A
#
# COMPACT_ATOMS: atom_id res chain seq x y z
N MET A 1 13.69 -32.68 -7.68
CA MET A 1 12.93 -32.77 -6.42
C MET A 1 11.43 -32.92 -6.63
N LEU A 2 10.78 -32.11 -7.49
CA LEU A 2 9.33 -32.20 -7.71
C LEU A 2 8.87 -33.60 -8.20
N ALA A 3 9.46 -34.12 -9.28
CA ALA A 3 9.04 -35.40 -9.86
C ALA A 3 9.30 -36.62 -8.97
N PHE A 4 10.42 -36.62 -8.24
CA PHE A 4 10.88 -37.78 -7.47
C PHE A 4 10.51 -37.74 -5.98
N VAL A 5 10.16 -36.57 -5.42
CA VAL A 5 9.82 -36.42 -3.99
C VAL A 5 8.45 -35.78 -3.83
N GLY A 6 8.20 -34.66 -4.51
CA GLY A 6 6.94 -33.91 -4.38
C GLY A 6 5.73 -34.69 -4.88
N ILE A 7 5.78 -35.20 -6.12
CA ILE A 7 4.68 -35.97 -6.72
C ILE A 7 4.39 -37.23 -5.91
N PRO A 8 5.39 -38.08 -5.55
CA PRO A 8 5.14 -39.25 -4.72
C PRO A 8 4.56 -38.93 -3.33
N MET A 9 5.07 -37.89 -2.64
CA MET A 9 4.53 -37.50 -1.33
C MET A 9 3.07 -37.03 -1.42
N MET A 10 2.74 -36.19 -2.40
CA MET A 10 1.38 -35.67 -2.56
C MET A 10 0.39 -36.80 -2.87
N LEU A 11 0.77 -37.74 -3.74
CA LEU A 11 -0.04 -38.92 -4.03
C LEU A 11 -0.22 -39.79 -2.79
N MET A 12 0.84 -40.03 -2.01
CA MET A 12 0.77 -40.80 -0.77
C MET A 12 -0.20 -40.16 0.24
N GLU A 13 -0.12 -38.84 0.43
CA GLU A 13 -1.01 -38.11 1.35
C GLU A 13 -2.47 -38.18 0.89
N MET A 14 -2.74 -37.98 -0.41
CA MET A 14 -4.09 -38.09 -0.98
C MET A 14 -4.65 -39.51 -0.86
N SER A 15 -3.88 -40.54 -1.22
CA SER A 15 -4.31 -41.93 -1.11
C SER A 15 -4.56 -42.35 0.34
N PHE A 16 -3.70 -41.91 1.27
CA PHE A 16 -3.88 -42.17 2.70
C PHE A 16 -5.13 -41.47 3.26
N GLY A 17 -5.33 -40.20 2.90
CA GLY A 17 -6.53 -39.45 3.30
C GLY A 17 -7.82 -40.08 2.76
N GLN A 18 -7.83 -40.52 1.50
CA GLN A 18 -8.96 -41.23 0.90
C GLN A 18 -9.23 -42.58 1.56
N TYR A 19 -8.18 -43.35 1.88
CA TYR A 19 -8.32 -44.65 2.53
C TYR A 19 -8.88 -44.52 3.96
N CYS A 20 -8.33 -43.59 4.75
CA CYS A 20 -8.80 -43.37 6.12
C CYS A 20 -10.19 -42.72 6.17
N SER A 21 -10.55 -41.90 5.16
CA SER A 21 -11.80 -41.13 5.08
C SER A 21 -12.13 -40.40 6.39
N GLN A 22 -11.09 -39.94 7.09
CA GLN A 22 -11.14 -39.38 8.44
C GLN A 22 -10.32 -38.11 8.51
N GLY A 23 -10.63 -37.25 9.48
CA GLY A 23 -9.87 -36.04 9.73
C GLY A 23 -8.47 -36.32 10.28
N VAL A 24 -7.59 -35.31 10.21
CA VAL A 24 -6.17 -35.44 10.57
C VAL A 24 -5.93 -35.87 12.03
N LEU A 25 -6.89 -35.62 12.92
CA LEU A 25 -6.81 -36.06 14.32
C LEU A 25 -7.27 -37.51 14.49
N THR A 26 -8.35 -37.90 13.82
CA THR A 26 -8.96 -39.21 14.00
C THR A 26 -8.23 -40.31 13.25
N MET A 27 -7.55 -39.99 12.13
CA MET A 27 -6.77 -40.96 11.35
C MET A 27 -5.67 -41.65 12.18
N TRP A 28 -5.04 -40.94 13.12
CA TRP A 28 -3.98 -41.49 13.98
C TRP A 28 -4.52 -42.34 15.14
N ASN A 29 -5.83 -42.51 15.27
CA ASN A 29 -6.39 -43.47 16.22
C ASN A 29 -6.06 -44.92 15.85
N ALA A 30 -5.79 -45.20 14.57
CA ALA A 30 -5.34 -46.51 14.11
C ALA A 30 -3.93 -46.86 14.62
N ILE A 31 -3.06 -45.86 14.81
CA ILE A 31 -1.69 -46.04 15.33
C ILE A 31 -1.48 -45.08 16.51
N PRO A 32 -1.83 -45.51 17.75
CA PRO A 32 -1.81 -44.64 18.93
C PRO A 32 -0.46 -43.98 19.24
N CYS A 33 0.64 -44.63 18.85
CA CYS A 33 2.01 -44.11 19.01
C CYS A 33 2.24 -42.80 18.23
N MET A 34 1.55 -42.62 17.10
CA MET A 34 1.73 -41.47 16.20
C MET A 34 0.67 -40.37 16.40
N ARG A 35 -0.15 -40.44 17.47
CA ARG A 35 -1.17 -39.41 17.76
C ARG A 35 -0.59 -37.99 17.86
N GLY A 36 0.65 -37.84 18.32
CA GLY A 36 1.34 -36.55 18.39
C GLY A 36 1.50 -35.87 17.01
N VAL A 37 1.60 -36.65 15.93
CA VAL A 37 1.73 -36.12 14.56
C VAL A 37 0.46 -35.38 14.16
N GLY A 38 -0.72 -35.91 14.48
CA GLY A 38 -2.01 -35.25 14.20
C GLY A 38 -2.14 -33.89 14.88
N TYR A 39 -1.76 -33.80 16.16
CA TYR A 39 -1.76 -32.54 16.90
C TYR A 39 -0.72 -31.55 16.35
N GLY A 40 0.47 -32.04 15.98
CA GLY A 40 1.50 -31.21 15.36
C GLY A 40 1.04 -30.59 14.04
N ILE A 41 0.43 -31.40 13.16
CA ILE A 41 -0.13 -30.92 11.90
C ILE A 41 -1.22 -29.87 12.16
N LEU A 42 -2.11 -30.12 13.12
CA LEU A 42 -3.16 -29.16 13.47
C LEU A 42 -2.57 -27.80 13.88
N ILE A 43 -1.60 -27.79 14.79
CA ILE A 43 -0.97 -26.54 15.29
C ILE A 43 -0.32 -25.77 14.13
N VAL A 44 0.47 -26.46 13.28
CA VAL A 44 1.16 -25.82 12.15
C VAL A 44 0.17 -25.24 11.15
N VAL A 45 -0.88 -26.00 10.79
CA VAL A 45 -1.93 -25.54 9.87
C VAL A 45 -2.69 -24.35 10.46
N THR A 46 -3.01 -24.37 11.76
CA THR A 46 -3.69 -23.24 12.42
C THR A 46 -2.83 -21.98 12.38
N ILE A 47 -1.55 -22.05 12.76
CA ILE A 47 -0.66 -20.88 12.73
C ILE A 47 -0.53 -20.34 11.30
N SER A 48 -0.31 -21.21 10.32
CA SER A 48 -0.25 -20.82 8.90
C SER A 48 -1.55 -20.16 8.45
N ARG A 49 -2.71 -20.71 8.79
CA ARG A 49 -4.00 -20.12 8.42
C ARG A 49 -4.28 -18.79 9.08
N MET A 50 -3.88 -18.58 10.33
CA MET A 50 -4.03 -17.27 10.97
C MET A 50 -3.23 -16.19 10.23
N SER A 51 -1.97 -16.46 9.86
CA SER A 51 -1.16 -15.50 9.10
C SER A 51 -1.73 -15.19 7.71
N SER A 52 -2.26 -16.19 7.01
CA SER A 52 -2.84 -16.00 5.67
C SER A 52 -4.22 -15.34 5.70
N MET A 53 -4.99 -15.49 6.78
CA MET A 53 -6.29 -14.84 6.95
C MET A 53 -6.13 -13.32 6.98
N LEU A 54 -5.09 -12.81 7.65
CA LEU A 54 -4.77 -11.38 7.70
C LEU A 54 -4.51 -10.82 6.30
N ILE A 55 -3.63 -11.46 5.53
CA ILE A 55 -3.28 -11.04 4.17
C ILE A 55 -4.52 -11.10 3.25
N THR A 56 -5.32 -12.15 3.39
CA THR A 56 -6.56 -12.31 2.63
C THR A 56 -7.57 -11.21 2.96
N ALA A 57 -7.71 -10.84 4.25
CA ALA A 57 -8.60 -9.77 4.68
C ALA A 57 -8.20 -8.42 4.08
N TYR A 58 -6.89 -8.07 4.11
CA TYR A 58 -6.39 -6.88 3.43
C TYR A 58 -6.65 -6.94 1.92
N SER A 59 -6.43 -8.09 1.29
CA SER A 59 -6.70 -8.26 -0.15
C SER A 59 -8.16 -8.00 -0.50
N PHE A 60 -9.11 -8.49 0.29
CA PHE A 60 -10.53 -8.21 0.10
C PHE A 60 -10.86 -6.73 0.34
N TYR A 61 -10.28 -6.11 1.37
CA TYR A 61 -10.48 -4.68 1.63
C TYR A 61 -10.06 -3.83 0.43
N TYR A 62 -8.84 -4.03 -0.09
CA TYR A 62 -8.34 -3.31 -1.26
C TYR A 62 -9.09 -3.66 -2.54
N LEU A 63 -9.60 -4.90 -2.67
CA LEU A 63 -10.45 -5.29 -3.80
C LEU A 63 -11.75 -4.47 -3.82
N PHE A 64 -12.46 -4.37 -2.69
CA PHE A 64 -13.69 -3.58 -2.61
C PHE A 64 -13.43 -2.08 -2.74
N ALA A 65 -12.33 -1.58 -2.16
CA ALA A 65 -11.92 -0.18 -2.33
C ALA A 65 -11.63 0.18 -3.80
N SER A 66 -11.19 -0.79 -4.61
CA SER A 66 -10.91 -0.60 -6.04
C SER A 66 -12.17 -0.48 -6.92
N PHE A 67 -13.35 -0.79 -6.41
CA PHE A 67 -14.61 -0.57 -7.15
C PHE A 67 -15.13 0.87 -7.07
N GLN A 68 -14.44 1.74 -6.35
CA GLN A 68 -14.75 3.17 -6.32
C GLN A 68 -14.29 3.86 -7.62
N LYS A 69 -15.03 4.90 -8.04
CA LYS A 69 -14.73 5.65 -9.29
C LYS A 69 -13.36 6.33 -9.24
N THR A 70 -13.03 6.91 -8.09
CA THR A 70 -11.72 7.48 -7.81
C THR A 70 -11.12 6.65 -6.68
N LEU A 71 -9.89 6.19 -6.85
CA LEU A 71 -9.25 5.35 -5.85
C LEU A 71 -8.81 6.23 -4.66
N PRO A 72 -8.98 5.75 -3.42
CA PRO A 72 -8.71 6.59 -2.26
C PRO A 72 -7.22 6.89 -2.06
N TRP A 73 -6.32 6.08 -2.62
CA TRP A 73 -4.86 6.27 -2.57
C TRP A 73 -4.27 6.94 -3.83
N THR A 74 -5.11 7.46 -4.73
CA THR A 74 -4.66 8.18 -5.94
C THR A 74 -4.78 9.70 -5.82
N GLY A 75 -5.24 10.22 -4.69
CA GLY A 75 -5.56 11.63 -4.53
C GLY A 75 -5.11 12.16 -3.17
N CYS A 76 -4.67 13.42 -3.14
CA CYS A 76 -4.43 14.15 -1.89
C CYS A 76 -5.72 14.73 -1.25
N HIS A 77 -6.91 14.54 -1.84
CA HIS A 77 -8.19 15.13 -1.41
C HIS A 77 -8.99 14.33 -0.37
N ASN A 78 -8.32 13.72 0.59
CA ASN A 78 -8.97 12.96 1.65
C ASN A 78 -8.60 13.53 3.01
N ASP A 79 -9.47 13.31 4.01
CA ASP A 79 -9.29 13.80 5.39
C ASP A 79 -8.02 13.27 6.07
N TRP A 80 -7.46 12.18 5.54
CA TRP A 80 -6.25 11.54 6.03
C TRP A 80 -4.94 12.09 5.48
N ASN A 81 -5.01 12.80 4.36
CA ASN A 81 -3.81 13.30 3.71
C ASN A 81 -3.28 14.53 4.43
N THR A 82 -1.96 14.65 4.46
CA THR A 82 -1.27 15.77 5.09
C THR A 82 -0.92 16.85 4.07
N ILE A 83 -0.46 18.01 4.54
CA ILE A 83 0.10 19.07 3.68
C ILE A 83 1.34 18.61 2.90
N TYR A 84 1.93 17.48 3.27
CA TYR A 84 3.10 16.90 2.64
C TYR A 84 2.76 16.01 1.44
N CYS A 85 1.47 15.81 1.14
CA CYS A 85 1.06 14.98 0.02
C CYS A 85 1.57 15.55 -1.32
N SER A 86 2.21 14.71 -2.13
CA SER A 86 3.01 15.16 -3.28
C SER A 86 2.19 15.73 -4.43
N GLU A 87 0.95 15.26 -4.63
CA GLU A 87 0.10 15.77 -5.73
C GLU A 87 -0.36 17.21 -5.49
N LEU A 88 -0.42 17.66 -4.24
CA LEU A 88 -0.78 19.03 -3.88
C LEU A 88 0.16 20.06 -4.54
N LEU A 89 1.43 19.70 -4.75
CA LEU A 89 2.39 20.53 -5.49
C LEU A 89 2.04 20.63 -6.97
N ASN A 90 1.75 19.50 -7.61
CA ASN A 90 1.44 19.45 -9.04
C ASN A 90 0.15 20.22 -9.34
N GLU A 91 -0.87 20.05 -8.50
CA GLU A 91 -2.14 20.80 -8.59
C GLU A 91 -1.93 22.30 -8.40
N CYS A 92 -1.07 22.70 -7.46
CA CYS A 92 -0.77 24.10 -7.23
C CYS A 92 -0.05 24.76 -8.43
N ILE A 93 0.92 24.05 -9.03
CA ILE A 93 1.65 24.54 -10.20
C ILE A 93 0.71 24.64 -11.42
N ASP A 94 -0.20 23.69 -11.61
CA ASP A 94 -1.20 23.74 -12.69
C ASP A 94 -2.11 24.98 -12.58
N GLN A 95 -2.39 25.42 -11.35
CA GLN A 95 -3.13 26.64 -11.06
C GLN A 95 -2.27 27.92 -11.11
N SER A 96 -1.02 27.87 -11.59
CA SER A 96 -0.07 29.00 -11.59
C SER A 96 0.24 29.55 -10.18
N GLY A 97 0.22 28.67 -9.18
CA GLY A 97 0.59 28.96 -7.79
C GLY A 97 1.89 28.26 -7.37
N ILE A 98 2.35 28.63 -6.17
CA ILE A 98 3.50 28.02 -5.50
C ILE A 98 3.15 27.60 -4.07
N ILE A 99 3.93 26.68 -3.52
CA ILE A 99 3.81 26.24 -2.14
C ILE A 99 4.72 27.11 -1.27
N VAL A 100 4.11 27.82 -0.32
CA VAL A 100 4.86 28.60 0.67
C VAL A 100 5.31 27.72 1.83
N GLY A 101 6.23 28.19 2.67
CA GLY A 101 6.78 27.42 3.81
C GLY A 101 5.75 26.90 4.83
N ASN A 102 4.53 27.45 4.83
CA ASN A 102 3.40 26.97 5.65
C ASN A 102 2.61 25.81 4.99
N GLY A 103 3.04 25.32 3.82
CA GLY A 103 2.39 24.23 3.08
C GLY A 103 1.14 24.60 2.29
N SER A 104 0.70 25.85 2.35
CA SER A 104 -0.45 26.35 1.57
C SER A 104 -0.06 26.68 0.12
N CYS A 105 -0.96 26.38 -0.82
CA CYS A 105 -0.84 26.86 -2.20
C CYS A 105 -1.28 28.32 -2.31
N VAL A 106 -0.41 29.19 -2.83
CA VAL A 106 -0.69 30.61 -3.04
C VAL A 106 -0.44 30.97 -4.50
N LEU A 107 -1.40 31.70 -5.10
CA LEU A 107 -1.28 32.18 -6.48
C LEU A 107 -0.16 33.22 -6.60
N THR A 108 0.69 33.05 -7.61
CA THR A 108 1.83 33.94 -7.90
C THR A 108 1.37 35.40 -8.14
N SER A 109 0.15 35.60 -8.62
CA SER A 109 -0.47 36.92 -8.84
C SER A 109 -0.94 37.63 -7.57
N SER A 110 -1.14 36.90 -6.47
CA SER A 110 -1.57 37.45 -5.18
C SER A 110 -0.39 37.83 -4.27
N MET A 111 0.84 37.47 -4.66
CA MET A 111 2.05 37.70 -3.88
C MET A 111 2.71 39.02 -4.24
N THR A 112 3.41 39.63 -3.28
CA THR A 112 4.20 40.83 -3.52
C THR A 112 5.48 40.51 -4.28
N SER A 113 6.02 41.48 -5.04
CA SER A 113 7.26 41.31 -5.79
C SER A 113 8.46 40.93 -4.92
N SER A 114 8.48 41.35 -3.65
CA SER A 114 9.50 40.96 -2.68
C SER A 114 9.41 39.49 -2.26
N GLU A 115 8.19 38.96 -2.10
CA GLU A 115 7.99 37.54 -1.74
C GLU A 115 8.32 36.63 -2.92
N LEU A 116 7.99 37.03 -4.15
CA LEU A 116 8.34 36.27 -5.36
C LEU A 116 9.85 36.09 -5.52
N VAL A 117 10.64 37.13 -5.22
CA VAL A 117 12.11 37.06 -5.28
C VAL A 117 12.68 36.14 -4.21
N ASP A 118 12.07 36.06 -3.02
CA ASP A 118 12.49 35.13 -1.95
C ASP A 118 12.34 33.67 -2.38
N TYR A 119 11.30 33.35 -3.15
CA TYR A 119 11.08 32.03 -3.76
C TYR A 119 11.80 31.84 -5.11
N GLY A 120 12.63 32.79 -5.55
CA GLY A 120 13.42 32.70 -6.78
C GLY A 120 12.63 32.87 -8.08
N ILE A 121 11.46 33.51 -8.03
CA ILE A 121 10.53 33.65 -9.15
C ILE A 121 10.65 35.05 -9.76
N HIS A 122 10.76 35.12 -11.09
CA HIS A 122 10.86 36.36 -11.83
C HIS A 122 9.73 36.52 -12.85
N GLN A 123 9.23 37.74 -13.01
CA GLN A 123 8.20 38.03 -14.02
C GLN A 123 8.86 38.27 -15.39
N LEU A 124 8.45 37.53 -16.41
CA LEU A 124 8.84 37.78 -17.79
C LEU A 124 8.12 39.02 -18.35
N PRO A 125 8.71 39.69 -19.35
CA PRO A 125 8.07 40.82 -20.05
C PRO A 125 6.75 40.45 -20.75
N SER A 126 6.43 39.16 -20.90
CA SER A 126 5.14 38.64 -21.38
C SER A 126 4.04 38.61 -20.32
N GLY A 127 4.33 38.97 -19.06
CA GLY A 127 3.39 38.91 -17.93
C GLY A 127 3.27 37.54 -17.27
N VAL A 128 4.02 36.53 -17.76
CA VAL A 128 4.09 35.18 -17.19
C VAL A 128 5.23 35.11 -16.16
N TYR A 129 5.06 34.34 -15.09
CA TYR A 129 6.10 34.13 -14.08
C TYR A 129 6.99 32.93 -14.44
N ASP A 130 8.30 33.06 -14.26
CA ASP A 130 9.29 31.99 -14.44
C ASP A 130 9.46 31.18 -13.16
N LEU A 131 9.15 29.89 -13.20
CA LEU A 131 9.32 28.96 -12.07
C LEU A 131 10.58 28.08 -12.20
N SER A 132 11.45 28.33 -13.17
CA SER A 132 12.64 27.49 -13.42
C SER A 132 13.61 27.37 -12.24
N ASN A 133 13.67 28.39 -11.38
CA ASN A 133 14.52 28.44 -10.20
C ASN A 133 13.75 28.21 -8.88
N TYR A 134 12.45 27.95 -8.97
CA TYR A 134 11.63 27.66 -7.79
C TYR A 134 11.89 26.24 -7.30
N THR A 135 12.21 26.11 -6.02
CA THR A 135 12.30 24.83 -5.32
C THR A 135 11.29 24.80 -4.20
N ASP A 136 10.49 23.73 -4.15
CA ASP A 136 9.52 23.54 -3.10
C ASP A 136 10.19 23.44 -1.70
N PRO A 137 9.80 24.27 -0.73
CA PRO A 137 10.38 24.27 0.61
C PRO A 137 10.13 22.96 1.38
N LEU A 138 9.11 22.18 0.99
CA LEU A 138 8.73 20.93 1.64
C LEU A 138 9.21 19.67 0.90
N MET A 139 10.07 19.82 -0.11
CA MET A 139 10.44 18.73 -1.03
C MET A 139 10.94 17.47 -0.30
N GLY A 140 11.73 17.64 0.77
CA GLY A 140 12.29 16.52 1.54
C GLY A 140 11.29 15.78 2.43
N GLN A 141 10.09 16.34 2.63
CA GLN A 141 9.04 15.77 3.47
C GLN A 141 7.88 15.22 2.64
N ARG A 142 7.89 15.40 1.31
CA ARG A 142 6.76 14.99 0.48
C ARG A 142 6.60 13.49 0.40
N LEU A 143 5.37 13.04 0.59
CA LEU A 143 4.95 11.64 0.52
C LEU A 143 3.93 11.46 -0.61
N ARG A 144 3.91 10.28 -1.22
CA ARG A 144 2.88 9.96 -2.22
C ARG A 144 1.54 9.74 -1.52
N ALA A 145 0.44 10.02 -2.21
CA ALA A 145 -0.91 9.74 -1.70
C ALA A 145 -1.10 8.26 -1.28
N SER A 146 -0.41 7.32 -1.95
CA SER A 146 -0.41 5.91 -1.58
C SER A 146 0.42 5.56 -0.34
N GLU A 147 1.39 6.40 0.02
CA GLU A 147 2.24 6.21 1.22
C GLU A 147 1.58 6.78 2.48
N GLU A 148 0.71 7.78 2.31
CA GLU A 148 -0.14 8.32 3.39
C GLU A 148 -1.39 7.47 3.66
N TYR A 149 -1.72 6.54 2.74
CA TYR A 149 -2.87 5.66 2.86
C TYR A 149 -2.60 4.52 3.85
N TRP A 150 -3.48 4.37 4.86
CA TRP A 150 -3.40 3.36 5.93
C TRP A 150 -4.26 2.12 5.70
#